data_AF-A0A0Q7WFW1-F1
#
_entry.id   AF-A0A0Q7WFW1-F1
#
_cell.length_a   1.000
_cell.length_b   1.000
_cell.length_c   1.000
_cell.angle_alpha   90.00
_cell.angle_beta   90.00
_cell.angle_gamma   90.00
#
_symmetry.space_group_name_H-M   'P 1'
#
loop_
_entity.id
_entity.type
_entity.pdbx_description
1 polymer ?
#
loop_
_entity_poly.entity_id
_entity_poly.type
_entity_poly.pdbx_seq_one_letter_code
_entity_poly.pdbx_strand_id
1 'polypeptide(L)'
;MALTPPCPICGREASSAIAGLCFGDKPHLPSAITLHGCADCDFAFTWPRDPFGYRDYYAAVANDTAQRHGQYRNHPQADILANLIGSRPIRSVLDFGCGGGGLLHVLAERFPQVRFLGFDVNANFPSDLPNLRFTDQFPQDGHDLVILSHVIEHMADISQIKALFDLVGEDGLVHIEMPDPKHYISVPQPHFGYYVDRLHINHFSQRALLKIAPQGFDVLIGGTYRMPYALGDFYPAQYVVLQNRRHEQAVPEAIDAYLQAEAQRWADIRAQLHGRRFFIYGFGDNFHRSLSPGGPLHGLEGNIIAVIDRNAATLATSSRSAFQFMDPSEIARIDGALIVCTVSQFSDLAEGFRQAYPNSEVQYL
;
A
#
# COMPACT_ATOMS: atom_id res chain seq x y z
N MET A 1 -7.41 -18.18 34.32
CA MET A 1 -6.43 -17.97 33.23
C MET A 1 -6.07 -16.50 33.24
N ALA A 2 -4.78 -16.14 33.26
CA ALA A 2 -4.38 -14.75 33.07
C ALA A 2 -4.80 -14.32 31.67
N LEU A 3 -5.61 -13.27 31.56
CA LEU A 3 -6.08 -12.74 30.29
C LEU A 3 -4.88 -12.19 29.51
N THR A 4 -4.67 -12.69 28.29
CA THR A 4 -3.71 -12.10 27.35
C THR A 4 -4.32 -10.81 26.78
N PRO A 5 -3.56 -9.71 26.68
CA PRO A 5 -4.09 -8.47 26.14
C PRO A 5 -4.35 -8.60 24.62
N PRO A 6 -5.30 -7.85 24.06
CA PRO A 6 -5.49 -7.80 22.62
C PRO A 6 -4.32 -7.07 21.94
N CYS A 7 -3.98 -7.50 20.73
CA CYS A 7 -3.00 -6.84 19.88
C CYS A 7 -3.46 -5.42 19.51
N PRO A 8 -2.64 -4.37 19.72
CA PRO A 8 -2.99 -2.99 19.36
C PRO A 8 -3.26 -2.74 17.87
N ILE A 9 -2.77 -3.61 16.98
CA ILE A 9 -2.94 -3.48 15.53
C ILE A 9 -4.26 -4.10 15.06
N CYS A 10 -4.58 -5.33 15.49
CA CYS A 10 -5.70 -6.10 14.93
C CYS A 10 -6.80 -6.47 15.93
N GLY A 11 -6.63 -6.16 17.22
CA GLY A 11 -7.60 -6.47 18.27
C GLY A 11 -7.71 -7.96 18.67
N ARG A 12 -7.02 -8.87 17.96
CA ARG A 12 -7.00 -10.30 18.32
C ARG A 12 -6.16 -10.53 19.56
N GLU A 13 -6.48 -11.57 20.34
CA GLU A 13 -5.71 -11.95 21.52
C GLU A 13 -4.23 -12.16 21.16
N ALA A 14 -3.34 -11.59 21.98
CA ALA A 14 -1.92 -11.80 21.80
C ALA A 14 -1.52 -13.26 22.03
N SER A 15 -0.40 -13.65 21.44
CA SER A 15 0.32 -14.86 21.79
C SER A 15 0.78 -14.80 23.26
N SER A 16 1.27 -15.94 23.76
CA SER A 16 1.85 -16.05 25.11
C SER A 16 2.88 -14.94 25.39
N ALA A 17 2.97 -14.52 26.65
CA ALA A 17 3.98 -13.56 27.10
C ALA A 17 5.40 -14.00 26.69
N ILE A 18 6.17 -13.06 26.16
CA ILE A 18 7.55 -13.26 25.73
C ILE A 18 8.51 -13.05 26.91
N ALA A 19 8.34 -11.95 27.66
CA ALA A 19 9.17 -11.62 28.82
C ALA A 19 8.42 -10.69 29.78
N GLY A 20 8.69 -10.81 31.09
CA GLY A 20 8.29 -9.84 32.10
C GLY A 20 9.51 -9.06 32.58
N LEU A 21 9.40 -7.74 32.70
CA LEU A 21 10.49 -6.85 33.09
C LEU A 21 10.04 -5.92 34.22
N CYS A 22 10.92 -5.71 35.20
CA CYS A 22 10.72 -4.79 36.31
C CYS A 22 11.78 -3.68 36.26
N PHE A 23 11.38 -2.46 36.58
CA PHE A 23 12.18 -1.25 36.50
C PHE A 23 12.06 -0.46 37.80
N GLY A 24 13.08 0.35 38.09
CA GLY A 24 12.99 1.35 39.15
C GLY A 24 11.92 2.40 38.84
N ASP A 25 11.41 3.04 39.90
CA ASP A 25 10.38 4.06 39.78
C ASP A 25 10.82 5.22 38.88
N LYS A 26 9.93 5.61 37.97
CA LYS A 26 10.11 6.75 37.07
C LYS A 26 8.75 7.40 36.87
N PRO A 27 8.61 8.72 37.10
CA PRO A 27 7.31 9.39 36.99
C PRO A 27 6.61 9.08 35.66
N HIS A 28 5.29 8.89 35.73
CA HIS A 28 4.38 8.61 34.61
C HIS A 28 4.57 7.28 33.86
N LEU A 29 5.66 6.54 34.10
CA LEU A 29 5.95 5.28 33.41
C LEU A 29 5.74 4.07 34.33
N PRO A 30 5.32 2.91 33.80
CA PRO A 30 5.16 1.71 34.59
C PRO A 30 6.52 1.22 35.15
N SER A 31 6.49 0.68 36.37
CA SER A 31 7.62 -0.02 36.99
C SER A 31 7.67 -1.51 36.65
N ALA A 32 6.62 -2.05 36.01
CA ALA A 32 6.60 -3.41 35.50
C ALA A 32 5.85 -3.48 34.17
N ILE A 33 6.41 -4.20 33.20
CA ILE A 33 5.77 -4.49 31.92
C ILE A 33 5.93 -5.97 31.54
N THR A 34 5.01 -6.44 30.71
CA THR A 34 5.10 -7.73 30.03
C THR A 34 5.15 -7.48 28.53
N LEU A 35 6.15 -8.03 27.85
CA LEU A 35 6.24 -8.06 26.40
C LEU A 35 5.37 -9.20 25.85
N HIS A 36 4.50 -8.89 24.91
CA HIS A 36 3.63 -9.82 24.20
C HIS A 36 3.93 -9.81 22.70
N GLY A 37 3.62 -10.92 22.02
CA GLY A 37 3.73 -11.03 20.56
C GLY A 37 2.37 -11.22 19.88
N CYS A 38 2.25 -10.82 18.63
CA CYS A 38 1.12 -11.14 17.75
C CYS A 38 1.65 -11.74 16.45
N ALA A 39 1.50 -13.06 16.29
CA ALA A 39 1.95 -13.77 15.10
C ALA A 39 1.25 -13.28 13.82
N ASP A 40 -0.05 -12.97 13.89
CA ASP A 40 -0.80 -12.46 12.74
C ASP A 40 -0.24 -11.13 12.23
N CYS A 41 0.20 -10.26 13.15
CA CYS A 41 0.67 -8.92 12.83
C CYS A 41 2.18 -8.82 12.66
N ASP A 42 2.95 -9.86 12.98
CA ASP A 42 4.42 -9.82 13.00
C ASP A 42 4.93 -8.63 13.86
N PHE A 43 4.35 -8.51 15.06
CA PHE A 43 4.44 -7.37 15.96
C PHE A 43 4.62 -7.82 17.41
N ALA A 44 5.49 -7.14 18.17
CA ALA A 44 5.56 -7.31 19.62
C ALA A 44 5.36 -5.98 20.35
N PHE A 45 4.78 -6.03 21.55
CA PHE A 45 4.37 -4.84 22.27
C PHE A 45 4.33 -5.05 23.78
N THR A 46 4.50 -3.97 24.54
CA THR A 46 4.48 -4.01 26.00
C THR A 46 3.07 -3.81 26.57
N TRP A 47 2.83 -4.40 27.75
CA TRP A 47 1.59 -4.28 28.53
C TRP A 47 1.91 -4.08 30.02
N PRO A 48 1.17 -3.25 30.79
CA PRO A 48 0.05 -2.41 30.36
C PRO A 48 0.47 -1.29 29.43
N ARG A 49 -0.50 -0.74 28.68
CA ARG A 49 -0.31 0.46 27.85
C ARG A 49 -1.02 1.63 28.52
N ASP A 50 -0.31 2.74 28.66
CA ASP A 50 -0.84 3.97 29.27
C ASP A 50 -0.52 5.18 28.39
N PRO A 51 -1.33 5.47 27.34
CA PRO A 51 -1.05 6.59 26.45
C PRO A 51 -0.93 7.94 27.15
N PHE A 52 -1.65 8.15 28.24
CA PHE A 52 -1.58 9.39 29.02
C PHE A 52 -0.26 9.48 29.79
N GLY A 53 0.15 8.41 30.47
CA GLY A 53 1.44 8.36 31.16
C GLY A 53 2.63 8.58 30.24
N TYR A 54 2.65 7.97 29.05
CA TYR A 54 3.74 8.20 28.08
C TYR A 54 3.75 9.63 27.56
N ARG A 55 2.58 10.22 27.25
CA ARG A 55 2.48 11.62 26.83
C ARG A 55 3.01 12.56 27.91
N ASP A 56 2.57 12.38 29.15
CA ASP A 56 2.96 13.24 30.26
C ASP A 56 4.47 13.07 30.59
N TYR A 57 5.01 11.86 30.43
CA TYR A 57 6.45 11.61 30.52
C TYR A 57 7.25 12.42 29.49
N TYR A 58 6.88 12.35 28.20
CA TYR A 58 7.61 13.07 27.14
C TYR A 58 7.44 14.59 27.24
N ALA A 59 6.30 15.08 27.73
CA ALA A 59 6.11 16.50 28.01
C ALA A 59 6.96 17.01 29.18
N ALA A 60 7.33 16.13 30.12
CA ALA A 60 8.12 16.49 31.31
C ALA A 60 9.64 16.35 31.12
N VAL A 61 10.09 15.59 30.12
CA VAL A 61 11.52 15.35 29.87
C VAL A 61 12.02 16.28 28.78
N ALA A 62 13.09 17.02 29.07
CA ALA A 62 13.74 17.85 28.07
C ALA A 62 14.28 16.98 26.92
N ASN A 63 14.15 17.48 25.68
CA ASN A 63 14.72 16.80 24.53
C ASN A 63 16.21 16.57 24.73
N ASP A 64 16.71 15.41 24.29
CA ASP A 64 18.13 15.13 24.32
C ASP A 64 18.88 16.14 23.44
N THR A 65 19.42 17.17 24.09
CA THR A 65 20.17 18.25 23.43
C THR A 65 21.60 17.84 23.10
N ALA A 66 22.04 16.63 23.50
CA ALA A 66 23.37 16.11 23.15
C ALA A 66 23.58 16.00 21.63
N GLN A 67 22.51 16.07 20.84
CA GLN A 67 22.55 16.07 19.38
C GLN A 67 22.58 17.47 18.73
N ARG A 68 22.67 18.57 19.50
CA ARG A 68 22.84 19.90 18.90
C ARG A 68 24.30 20.15 18.49
N HIS A 69 24.47 20.51 17.21
CA HIS A 69 25.72 20.91 16.54
C HIS A 69 26.87 19.88 16.56
N GLY A 70 27.19 19.34 15.37
CA GLY A 70 28.49 18.73 15.08
C GLY A 70 28.76 17.31 15.59
N GLN A 71 27.84 16.67 16.32
CA GLN A 71 27.95 15.28 16.76
C GLN A 71 26.90 14.35 16.14
N TYR A 72 26.48 14.63 14.90
CA TYR A 72 25.50 13.77 14.24
C TYR A 72 26.14 12.42 13.87
N ARG A 73 25.71 11.36 14.56
CA ARG A 73 26.25 9.99 14.46
C ARG A 73 25.65 9.18 13.30
N ASN A 74 24.68 9.72 12.55
CA ASN A 74 23.85 8.95 11.61
C ASN A 74 24.03 9.36 10.14
N HIS A 75 25.26 9.33 9.62
CA HIS A 75 25.52 9.51 8.18
C HIS A 75 24.63 8.63 7.27
N PRO A 76 24.41 7.32 7.56
CA PRO A 76 23.61 6.48 6.67
C PRO A 76 22.16 6.94 6.53
N GLN A 77 21.56 7.39 7.63
CA GLN A 77 20.18 7.89 7.65
C GLN A 77 20.05 9.17 6.82
N ALA A 78 20.93 10.14 7.05
CA ALA A 78 20.94 11.39 6.30
C ALA A 78 21.19 11.15 4.81
N ASP A 79 21.98 10.13 4.45
CA ASP A 79 22.25 9.77 3.06
C ASP A 79 21.04 9.10 2.38
N ILE A 80 20.31 8.22 3.09
CA ILE A 80 19.03 7.66 2.59
C ILE A 80 18.04 8.78 2.28
N LEU A 81 17.85 9.70 3.23
CA LEU A 81 16.92 10.82 3.08
C LEU A 81 17.41 11.83 2.03
N ALA A 82 18.71 12.10 1.94
CA ALA A 82 19.27 12.97 0.92
C ALA A 82 19.08 12.39 -0.50
N ASN A 83 19.24 11.08 -0.67
CA ASN A 83 18.94 10.42 -1.94
C ASN A 83 17.45 10.53 -2.29
N LEU A 84 16.57 10.42 -1.29
CA LEU A 84 15.13 10.58 -1.49
C LEU A 84 14.77 12.01 -1.93
N ILE A 85 15.31 13.02 -1.24
CA ILE A 85 15.10 14.45 -1.54
C ILE A 85 15.71 14.83 -2.89
N GLY A 86 16.92 14.39 -3.19
CA GLY A 86 17.64 14.75 -4.41
C GLY A 86 17.10 14.09 -5.69
N SER A 87 16.36 13.00 -5.58
CA SER A 87 15.80 12.26 -6.72
C SER A 87 14.35 12.63 -7.07
N ARG A 88 13.73 13.54 -6.31
CA ARG A 88 12.30 13.85 -6.40
C ARG A 88 12.04 15.35 -6.22
N PRO A 89 10.89 15.88 -6.68
CA PRO A 89 10.56 17.29 -6.54
C PRO A 89 10.08 17.65 -5.11
N ILE A 90 10.86 17.31 -4.09
CA ILE A 90 10.54 17.62 -2.68
C ILE A 90 10.79 19.11 -2.43
N ARG A 91 9.77 19.82 -1.90
CA ARG A 91 9.86 21.25 -1.56
C ARG A 91 9.58 21.51 -0.07
N SER A 92 8.87 20.61 0.60
CA SER A 92 8.60 20.67 2.04
C SER A 92 8.90 19.32 2.73
N VAL A 93 9.60 19.40 3.85
CA VAL A 93 9.93 18.25 4.70
C VAL A 93 9.46 18.54 6.12
N LEU A 94 8.75 17.58 6.71
CA LEU A 94 8.42 17.54 8.13
C LEU A 94 9.22 16.43 8.79
N ASP A 95 9.88 16.70 9.91
CA ASP A 95 10.41 15.70 10.83
C ASP A 95 9.56 15.72 12.10
N PHE A 96 8.71 14.71 12.27
CA PHE A 96 7.83 14.60 13.43
C PHE A 96 8.57 13.81 14.50
N GLY A 97 8.72 14.37 15.71
CA GLY A 97 9.62 13.85 16.74
C GLY A 97 11.08 14.25 16.51
N CYS A 98 11.33 15.47 16.03
CA CYS A 98 12.66 15.90 15.59
C CYS A 98 13.70 16.02 16.73
N GLY A 99 13.29 15.90 17.99
CA GLY A 99 14.16 16.00 19.16
C GLY A 99 14.99 17.28 19.19
N GLY A 100 16.31 17.15 19.07
CA GLY A 100 17.26 18.28 19.02
C GLY A 100 17.43 18.93 17.65
N GLY A 101 16.83 18.38 16.58
CA GLY A 101 16.84 18.93 15.23
C GLY A 101 18.09 18.63 14.39
N GLY A 102 19.00 17.77 14.87
CA GLY A 102 20.27 17.50 14.20
C GLY A 102 20.13 16.93 12.79
N LEU A 103 19.17 16.02 12.57
CA LEU A 103 18.89 15.43 11.25
C LEU A 103 18.53 16.51 10.24
N LEU A 104 17.54 17.32 10.61
CA LEU A 104 17.03 18.38 9.78
C LEU A 104 18.07 19.45 9.49
N HIS A 105 18.96 19.76 10.44
CA HIS A 105 20.05 20.70 10.20
C HIS A 105 20.94 20.21 9.04
N VAL A 106 21.40 18.96 9.08
CA VAL A 106 22.23 18.36 8.02
C VAL A 106 21.50 18.37 6.67
N LEU A 107 20.22 18.01 6.66
CA LEU A 107 19.43 18.01 5.43
C LEU A 107 19.17 19.43 4.89
N ALA A 108 18.90 20.40 5.78
CA ALA A 108 18.66 21.79 5.42
C ALA A 108 19.89 22.48 4.83
N GLU A 109 21.09 22.16 5.34
CA GLU A 109 22.36 22.61 4.75
C GLU A 109 22.57 22.04 3.35
N ARG A 110 22.27 20.75 3.14
CA ARG A 110 22.43 20.07 1.85
C ARG A 110 21.43 20.52 0.78
N PHE A 111 20.23 20.93 1.21
CA PHE A 111 19.11 21.27 0.32
C PHE A 111 18.52 22.65 0.66
N PRO A 112 19.25 23.75 0.40
CA PRO A 112 18.82 25.11 0.75
C PRO A 112 17.51 25.56 0.07
N GLN A 113 17.13 24.90 -1.02
CA GLN A 113 15.88 25.14 -1.76
C GLN A 113 14.64 24.49 -1.12
N VAL A 114 14.82 23.58 -0.16
CA VAL A 114 13.75 22.83 0.50
C VAL A 114 13.43 23.46 1.84
N ARG A 115 12.14 23.57 2.18
CA ARG A 115 11.68 24.04 3.50
C ARG A 115 11.58 22.87 4.47
N PHE A 116 12.20 23.01 5.63
CA PHE A 116 12.20 22.01 6.68
C PHE A 116 11.47 22.52 7.92
N LEU A 117 10.59 21.68 8.46
CA LEU A 117 9.89 21.89 9.72
C LEU A 117 10.17 20.72 10.64
N GLY A 118 10.73 20.98 11.82
CA GLY A 118 10.85 19.99 12.89
C GLY A 118 9.74 20.20 13.90
N PHE A 119 8.96 19.15 14.17
CA PHE A 119 7.99 19.13 15.25
C PHE A 119 8.47 18.23 16.38
N ASP A 120 8.40 18.70 17.61
CA ASP A 120 8.56 17.89 18.82
C ASP A 120 7.86 18.61 19.98
N VAL A 121 7.38 17.88 21.00
CA VAL A 121 6.65 18.47 22.13
C VAL A 121 7.45 19.53 22.90
N ASN A 122 8.79 19.48 22.83
CA ASN A 122 9.66 20.50 23.42
C ASN A 122 10.48 21.29 22.37
N ALA A 123 10.08 21.28 21.09
CA ALA A 123 10.80 21.97 20.02
C ALA A 123 10.43 23.46 19.92
N ASN A 124 10.86 24.27 20.89
CA ASN A 124 10.79 25.72 20.78
C ASN A 124 12.20 26.33 20.88
N PHE A 125 12.95 26.24 19.79
CA PHE A 125 14.32 26.74 19.72
C PHE A 125 14.66 27.32 18.34
N PRO A 126 15.57 28.30 18.26
CA PRO A 126 15.93 28.94 17.00
C PRO A 126 16.73 28.01 16.09
N SER A 127 16.70 28.33 14.79
CA SER A 127 17.57 27.78 13.75
C SER A 127 18.35 28.92 13.11
N ASP A 128 19.63 28.69 12.81
CA ASP A 128 20.47 29.66 12.09
C ASP A 128 20.31 29.55 10.56
N LEU A 129 19.61 28.53 10.07
CA LEU A 129 19.34 28.30 8.66
C LEU A 129 17.98 28.89 8.25
N PRO A 130 17.90 29.69 7.17
CA PRO A 130 16.67 30.38 6.78
C PRO A 130 15.54 29.46 6.31
N ASN A 131 15.89 28.23 5.89
CA ASN A 131 14.96 27.22 5.37
C ASN A 131 14.55 26.18 6.42
N LEU A 132 14.96 26.32 7.69
CA LEU A 132 14.68 25.37 8.76
C LEU A 132 13.99 26.06 9.94
N ARG A 133 12.90 25.47 10.42
CA ARG A 133 12.13 25.93 11.59
C ARG A 133 11.81 24.78 12.53
N PHE A 134 11.66 25.09 13.80
CA PHE A 134 11.26 24.15 14.85
C PHE A 134 10.02 24.65 15.56
N THR A 135 9.10 23.75 15.91
CA THR A 135 7.86 24.11 16.60
C THR A 135 7.35 23.00 17.52
N ASP A 136 6.72 23.40 18.62
CA ASP A 136 5.92 22.58 19.52
C ASP A 136 4.42 22.58 19.16
N GLN A 137 4.04 23.33 18.12
CA GLN A 137 2.68 23.39 17.61
C GLN A 137 2.45 22.25 16.62
N PHE A 138 1.39 21.48 16.84
CA PHE A 138 1.07 20.33 16.01
C PHE A 138 0.85 20.77 14.54
N PRO A 139 1.57 20.17 13.57
CA PRO A 139 1.50 20.57 12.17
C PRO A 139 0.11 20.31 11.57
N GLN A 140 -0.34 21.18 10.66
CA GLN A 140 -1.67 21.10 10.03
C GLN A 140 -1.61 20.91 8.50
N ASP A 141 -0.49 21.25 7.87
CA ASP A 141 -0.34 21.22 6.41
C ASP A 141 0.25 19.88 5.94
N GLY A 142 -0.11 19.49 4.71
CA GLY A 142 0.51 18.36 4.04
C GLY A 142 1.93 18.68 3.56
N HIS A 143 2.87 17.75 3.76
CA HIS A 143 4.26 17.87 3.34
C HIS A 143 4.63 16.91 2.20
N ASP A 144 5.56 17.31 1.34
CA ASP A 144 6.05 16.45 0.25
C ASP A 144 6.84 15.25 0.80
N LEU A 145 7.46 15.38 1.98
CA LEU A 145 8.08 14.30 2.75
C LEU A 145 7.83 14.48 4.25
N VAL A 146 7.29 13.44 4.90
CA VAL A 146 7.19 13.33 6.36
C VAL A 146 8.18 12.27 6.84
N ILE A 147 9.01 12.61 7.82
CA ILE A 147 9.99 11.72 8.45
C ILE A 147 9.47 11.36 9.83
N LEU A 148 9.36 10.05 10.08
CA LEU A 148 9.07 9.44 11.37
C LEU A 148 10.27 8.56 11.75
N SER A 149 11.36 9.15 12.21
CA SER A 149 12.55 8.42 12.63
C SER A 149 12.52 8.18 14.13
N HIS A 150 12.51 6.90 14.52
CA HIS A 150 12.58 6.50 15.92
C HIS A 150 11.49 7.13 16.80
N VAL A 151 10.26 7.20 16.26
CA VAL A 151 9.10 7.79 16.93
C VAL A 151 8.05 6.74 17.27
N ILE A 152 7.63 5.97 16.25
CA ILE A 152 6.45 5.13 16.36
C ILE A 152 6.63 3.98 17.36
N GLU A 153 7.88 3.58 17.64
CA GLU A 153 8.20 2.58 18.66
C GLU A 153 7.84 3.03 20.08
N HIS A 154 7.72 4.35 20.29
CA HIS A 154 7.39 4.97 21.57
C HIS A 154 5.91 5.31 21.73
N MET A 155 5.10 5.23 20.66
CA MET A 155 3.72 5.69 20.66
C MET A 155 2.74 4.63 21.17
N ALA A 156 2.07 4.91 22.28
CA ALA A 156 1.20 3.91 22.92
C ALA A 156 -0.12 3.69 22.17
N ASP A 157 -0.59 4.70 21.46
CA ASP A 157 -1.83 4.68 20.71
C ASP A 157 -1.57 4.53 19.21
N ILE A 158 -1.94 3.37 18.65
CA ILE A 158 -1.77 3.09 17.21
C ILE A 158 -2.63 4.03 16.37
N SER A 159 -3.76 4.52 16.88
CA SER A 159 -4.61 5.46 16.12
C SER A 159 -3.91 6.80 15.92
N GLN A 160 -3.10 7.25 16.88
CA GLN A 160 -2.28 8.45 16.74
C GLN A 160 -1.19 8.26 15.69
N ILE A 161 -0.56 7.08 15.62
CA ILE A 161 0.41 6.76 14.54
C ILE A 161 -0.28 6.87 13.17
N LYS A 162 -1.50 6.33 13.05
CA LYS A 162 -2.29 6.41 11.80
C LYS A 162 -2.60 7.85 11.39
N ALA A 163 -2.91 8.72 12.35
CA ALA A 163 -3.19 10.12 12.08
C ALA A 163 -1.98 10.88 11.52
N LEU A 164 -0.74 10.42 11.76
CA LEU A 164 0.46 11.04 11.18
C LEU A 164 0.52 10.93 9.66
N PHE A 165 -0.18 9.98 9.04
CA PHE A 165 -0.28 9.86 7.59
C PHE A 165 -1.06 11.01 6.95
N ASP A 166 -1.89 11.73 7.72
CA ASP A 166 -2.62 12.90 7.22
C ASP A 166 -1.72 14.13 7.06
N LEU A 167 -0.51 14.10 7.64
CA LEU A 167 0.53 15.12 7.43
C LEU A 167 1.25 14.96 6.07
N VAL A 168 0.98 13.88 5.35
CA VAL A 168 1.57 13.61 4.04
C VAL A 168 0.70 14.23 2.96
N GLY A 169 1.28 15.17 2.21
CA GLY A 169 0.61 15.81 1.08
C GLY A 169 0.22 14.82 -0.01
N GLU A 170 -0.57 15.29 -0.97
CA GLU A 170 -0.88 14.54 -2.19
C GLU A 170 0.41 14.19 -2.94
N ASP A 171 0.55 12.93 -3.38
CA ASP A 171 1.78 12.36 -3.96
C ASP A 171 3.03 12.41 -3.07
N GLY A 172 2.90 12.94 -1.85
CA GLY A 172 3.94 13.05 -0.85
C GLY A 172 4.37 11.70 -0.30
N LEU A 173 5.48 11.73 0.41
CA LEU A 173 6.12 10.55 0.96
C LEU A 173 6.06 10.54 2.49
N VAL A 174 6.01 9.35 3.07
CA VAL A 174 6.34 9.14 4.49
C VAL A 174 7.49 8.16 4.61
N HIS A 175 8.58 8.61 5.22
CA HIS A 175 9.71 7.76 5.61
C HIS A 175 9.54 7.39 7.07
N ILE A 176 9.39 6.10 7.35
CA ILE A 176 9.23 5.57 8.70
C ILE A 176 10.44 4.70 9.00
N GLU A 177 11.15 5.03 10.07
CA GLU A 177 12.32 4.29 10.53
C GLU A 177 12.14 3.90 12.00
N MET A 178 12.54 2.67 12.30
CA MET A 178 12.37 2.05 13.60
C MET A 178 13.47 1.02 13.85
N PRO A 179 13.67 0.57 15.10
CA PRO A 179 14.53 -0.56 15.40
C PRO A 179 14.14 -1.81 14.61
N ASP A 180 15.13 -2.65 14.29
CA ASP A 180 14.90 -3.94 13.63
C ASP A 180 14.97 -5.10 14.64
N PRO A 181 13.83 -5.51 15.24
CA PRO A 181 13.80 -6.56 16.24
C PRO A 181 14.24 -7.93 15.70
N LYS A 182 14.17 -8.17 14.39
CA LYS A 182 14.60 -9.44 13.78
C LYS A 182 16.12 -9.58 13.75
N HIS A 183 16.84 -8.47 13.86
CA HIS A 183 18.30 -8.45 13.85
C HIS A 183 18.93 -8.14 15.22
N TYR A 184 18.13 -8.01 16.30
CA TYR A 184 18.66 -7.83 17.66
C TYR A 184 19.69 -8.90 18.06
N ILE A 185 19.44 -10.17 17.70
CA ILE A 185 20.36 -11.28 18.01
C ILE A 185 21.71 -11.15 17.28
N SER A 186 21.74 -10.52 16.11
CA SER A 186 22.95 -10.32 15.30
C SER A 186 23.83 -9.18 15.80
N VAL A 187 23.34 -8.41 16.78
CA VAL A 187 24.00 -7.21 17.30
C VAL A 187 23.95 -7.23 18.83
N PRO A 188 24.73 -8.09 19.48
CA PRO A 188 24.70 -8.21 20.94
C PRO A 188 25.13 -6.90 21.61
N GLN A 189 24.50 -6.60 22.74
CA GLN A 189 24.75 -5.38 23.52
C GLN A 189 25.31 -5.76 24.90
N PRO A 190 26.15 -4.91 25.51
CA PRO A 190 26.79 -5.23 26.80
C PRO A 190 25.77 -5.30 27.96
N HIS A 191 24.59 -4.72 27.80
CA HIS A 191 23.55 -4.70 28.83
C HIS A 191 22.49 -5.78 28.58
N PHE A 192 22.10 -6.48 29.64
CA PHE A 192 21.02 -7.48 29.58
C PHE A 192 19.70 -6.83 29.14
N GLY A 193 19.03 -7.43 28.15
CA GLY A 193 17.74 -6.96 27.68
C GLY A 193 17.76 -5.59 26.97
N TYR A 194 18.93 -5.08 26.55
CA TYR A 194 19.11 -3.72 26.05
C TYR A 194 18.04 -3.21 25.06
N TYR A 195 17.60 -4.05 24.12
CA TYR A 195 16.66 -3.66 23.08
C TYR A 195 15.19 -3.69 23.52
N VAL A 196 14.89 -4.19 24.72
CA VAL A 196 13.53 -4.33 25.25
C VAL A 196 13.46 -3.58 26.57
N ASP A 197 12.74 -2.46 26.56
CA ASP A 197 12.57 -1.62 27.73
C ASP A 197 11.12 -1.09 27.82
N ARG A 198 10.89 -0.15 28.75
CA ARG A 198 9.60 0.53 28.95
C ARG A 198 9.45 1.83 28.15
N LEU A 199 10.30 2.09 27.17
CA LEU A 199 10.24 3.27 26.28
C LEU A 199 9.96 2.84 24.85
N HIS A 200 10.65 1.82 24.34
CA HIS A 200 10.35 1.11 23.09
C HIS A 200 9.21 0.11 23.32
N ILE A 201 7.99 0.64 23.42
CA ILE A 201 6.79 -0.14 23.73
C ILE A 201 6.23 -0.94 22.56
N ASN A 202 6.72 -0.66 21.35
CA ASN A 202 6.35 -1.32 20.12
C ASN A 202 7.60 -1.82 19.39
N HIS A 203 7.56 -3.07 18.94
CA HIS A 203 8.57 -3.68 18.08
C HIS A 203 7.90 -4.06 16.77
N PHE A 204 8.03 -3.18 15.78
CA PHE A 204 7.49 -3.39 14.45
C PHE A 204 8.41 -4.25 13.60
N SER A 205 7.81 -5.07 12.74
CA SER A 205 8.42 -5.45 11.47
C SER A 205 7.90 -4.51 10.38
N GLN A 206 8.56 -4.48 9.21
CA GLN A 206 7.99 -3.82 8.03
C GLN A 206 6.56 -4.33 7.72
N ARG A 207 6.27 -5.62 7.94
CA ARG A 207 4.93 -6.20 7.74
C ARG A 207 3.90 -5.66 8.73
N ALA A 208 4.28 -5.47 10.00
CA ALA A 208 3.43 -4.86 11.01
C ALA A 208 3.12 -3.40 10.66
N LEU A 209 4.11 -2.66 10.16
CA LEU A 209 3.94 -1.28 9.72
C LEU A 209 2.91 -1.17 8.58
N LEU A 210 2.99 -2.02 7.57
CA LEU A 210 2.04 -2.02 6.45
C LEU A 210 0.59 -2.33 6.88
N LYS A 211 0.39 -2.99 8.03
CA LYS A 211 -0.96 -3.22 8.58
C LYS A 211 -1.56 -1.98 9.26
N ILE A 212 -0.73 -1.02 9.65
CA ILE A 212 -1.21 0.23 10.24
C ILE A 212 -1.25 1.37 9.22
N ALA A 213 -0.53 1.27 8.11
CA ALA A 213 -0.65 2.22 7.00
C ALA A 213 -2.12 2.28 6.50
N PRO A 214 -2.69 3.48 6.29
CA PRO A 214 -4.02 3.62 5.73
C PRO A 214 -4.05 3.20 4.25
N GLN A 215 -5.26 2.96 3.72
CA GLN A 215 -5.44 2.70 2.30
C GLN A 215 -4.97 3.89 1.44
N GLY A 216 -4.53 3.60 0.22
CA GLY A 216 -3.99 4.61 -0.71
C GLY A 216 -2.55 5.02 -0.39
N PHE A 217 -1.78 4.19 0.31
CA PHE A 217 -0.33 4.34 0.42
C PHE A 217 0.39 3.16 -0.22
N ASP A 218 1.27 3.44 -1.16
CA ASP A 218 2.06 2.43 -1.87
C ASP A 218 3.46 2.31 -1.29
N VAL A 219 3.98 1.08 -1.26
CA VAL A 219 5.36 0.84 -0.84
C VAL A 219 6.31 1.24 -1.96
N LEU A 220 7.15 2.24 -1.69
CA LEU A 220 8.14 2.72 -2.64
C LEU A 220 9.49 2.01 -2.49
N ILE A 221 9.97 1.92 -1.25
CA ILE A 221 11.21 1.24 -0.89
C ILE A 221 11.16 0.84 0.58
N GLY A 222 11.87 -0.24 0.94
CA GLY A 222 12.14 -0.59 2.33
C GLY A 222 13.51 -1.22 2.44
N GLY A 223 14.09 -1.19 3.63
CA GLY A 223 15.42 -1.72 3.87
C GLY A 223 15.76 -1.86 5.35
N THR A 224 16.94 -2.42 5.60
CA THR A 224 17.57 -2.47 6.92
C THR A 224 18.96 -1.87 6.81
N TYR A 225 19.45 -1.30 7.90
CA TYR A 225 20.80 -0.76 7.95
C TYR A 225 21.37 -0.76 9.37
N ARG A 226 22.68 -0.54 9.43
CA ARG A 226 23.46 -0.50 10.67
C ARG A 226 23.70 0.96 11.03
N MET A 227 22.96 1.48 12.01
CA MET A 227 23.11 2.84 12.49
C MET A 227 24.31 2.92 13.45
N PRO A 228 25.31 3.79 13.24
CA PRO A 228 26.42 3.91 14.19
C PRO A 228 25.92 4.26 15.59
N TYR A 229 26.46 3.62 16.63
CA TYR A 229 25.97 3.78 18.00
C TYR A 229 27.10 4.03 18.99
N ALA A 230 26.79 4.68 20.12
CA ALA A 230 27.79 5.13 21.08
C ALA A 230 28.40 3.99 21.93
N LEU A 231 27.59 2.99 22.22
CA LEU A 231 27.90 1.85 23.08
C LEU A 231 27.83 0.58 22.21
N GLY A 232 28.84 0.35 21.37
CA GLY A 232 28.92 -0.78 20.43
C GLY A 232 29.27 -0.34 19.01
N ASP A 233 29.34 -1.28 18.06
CA ASP A 233 29.70 -0.96 16.67
C ASP A 233 28.53 -0.33 15.89
N PHE A 234 27.30 -0.80 16.11
CA PHE A 234 26.09 -0.28 15.45
C PHE A 234 24.79 -0.73 16.16
N TYR A 235 23.67 -0.08 15.82
CA TYR A 235 22.30 -0.39 16.21
C TYR A 235 21.52 -0.87 14.97
N PRO A 236 20.78 -1.98 15.03
CA PRO A 236 20.03 -2.49 13.89
C PRO A 236 18.74 -1.68 13.69
N ALA A 237 18.62 -1.03 12.53
CA ALA A 237 17.46 -0.24 12.14
C ALA A 237 16.86 -0.75 10.84
N GLN A 238 15.58 -0.50 10.65
CA GLN A 238 14.85 -0.74 9.41
C GLN A 238 14.06 0.50 9.04
N TYR A 239 13.73 0.64 7.76
CA TYR A 239 12.89 1.72 7.28
C TYR A 239 11.97 1.26 6.15
N VAL A 240 10.87 1.99 5.97
CA VAL A 240 9.97 1.89 4.83
C VAL A 240 9.62 3.31 4.38
N VAL A 241 9.59 3.52 3.06
CA VAL A 241 9.07 4.73 2.44
C VAL A 241 7.79 4.38 1.73
N LEU A 242 6.72 5.08 2.07
CA LEU A 242 5.41 4.94 1.46
C LEU A 242 5.05 6.22 0.70
N GLN A 243 4.34 6.09 -0.42
CA GLN A 243 3.85 7.22 -1.22
C GLN A 243 2.33 7.35 -1.09
N ASN A 244 1.84 8.57 -0.84
CA ASN A 244 0.42 8.87 -0.74
C ASN A 244 -0.22 8.91 -2.14
N ARG A 245 -0.95 7.85 -2.48
CA ARG A 245 -1.75 7.66 -3.69
C ARG A 245 -3.25 7.68 -3.40
N ARG A 246 -3.69 8.30 -2.30
CA ARG A 246 -5.13 8.38 -1.94
C ARG A 246 -6.00 9.09 -2.97
N HIS A 247 -5.39 9.89 -3.87
CA HIS A 247 -6.10 10.53 -4.98
C HIS A 247 -6.40 9.56 -6.13
N GLU A 248 -5.70 8.42 -6.23
CA GLU A 248 -5.92 7.44 -7.28
C GLU A 248 -7.26 6.74 -7.11
N GLN A 249 -7.91 6.45 -8.24
CA GLN A 249 -9.19 5.77 -8.25
C GLN A 249 -9.07 4.36 -7.66
N ALA A 250 -10.00 4.00 -6.77
CA ALA A 250 -10.03 2.66 -6.21
C ALA A 250 -10.31 1.61 -7.31
N VAL A 251 -9.65 0.45 -7.24
CA VAL A 251 -9.80 -0.62 -8.24
C VAL A 251 -11.27 -0.98 -8.55
N PRO A 252 -12.17 -1.12 -7.55
CA PRO A 252 -13.58 -1.39 -7.85
C PRO A 252 -14.26 -0.30 -8.69
N GLU A 253 -13.94 0.97 -8.44
CA GLU A 253 -14.48 2.11 -9.18
C GLU A 253 -13.89 2.16 -10.60
N ALA A 254 -12.60 1.86 -10.76
CA ALA A 254 -11.95 1.79 -12.06
C ALA A 254 -12.54 0.68 -12.94
N ILE A 255 -12.82 -0.50 -12.35
CA ILE A 255 -13.47 -1.61 -13.03
C ILE A 255 -14.91 -1.25 -13.42
N ASP A 256 -15.68 -0.62 -12.53
CA ASP A 256 -17.04 -0.18 -12.85
C ASP A 256 -17.02 0.84 -14.00
N ALA A 257 -16.17 1.86 -13.93
CA ALA A 257 -16.00 2.84 -15.00
C ALA A 257 -15.62 2.20 -16.34
N TYR A 258 -14.72 1.21 -16.33
CA TYR A 258 -14.38 0.43 -17.52
C TYR A 258 -15.60 -0.31 -18.09
N LEU A 259 -16.37 -1.01 -17.25
CA LEU A 259 -17.53 -1.77 -17.69
C LEU A 259 -18.66 -0.86 -18.24
N GLN A 260 -18.88 0.30 -17.62
CA GLN A 260 -19.82 1.30 -18.13
C GLN A 260 -19.37 1.84 -19.50
N ALA A 261 -18.08 2.15 -19.64
CA ALA A 261 -17.51 2.62 -20.91
C ALA A 261 -17.55 1.54 -22.01
N GLU A 262 -17.34 0.26 -21.68
CA GLU A 262 -17.55 -0.86 -22.60
C GLU A 262 -19.02 -0.94 -23.05
N ALA A 263 -19.97 -0.88 -22.12
CA ALA A 263 -21.39 -0.98 -22.45
C ALA A 263 -21.87 0.13 -23.39
N GLN A 264 -21.32 1.35 -23.23
CA GLN A 264 -21.55 2.46 -24.15
C GLN A 264 -20.94 2.20 -25.53
N ARG A 265 -19.68 1.74 -25.59
CA ARG A 265 -19.00 1.43 -26.87
C ARG A 265 -19.71 0.33 -27.66
N TRP A 266 -20.20 -0.71 -26.98
CA TRP A 266 -20.91 -1.81 -27.63
C TRP A 266 -22.36 -1.47 -27.98
N ALA A 267 -22.90 -0.34 -27.52
CA ALA A 267 -24.27 0.07 -27.85
C ALA A 267 -24.47 0.31 -29.36
N ASP A 268 -23.48 0.90 -30.02
CA ASP A 268 -23.54 1.17 -31.47
C ASP A 268 -23.52 -0.14 -32.28
N ILE A 269 -22.63 -1.08 -31.91
CA ILE A 269 -22.54 -2.38 -32.57
C ILE A 269 -23.82 -3.19 -32.33
N ARG A 270 -24.37 -3.17 -31.11
CA ARG A 270 -25.67 -3.78 -30.82
C ARG A 270 -26.78 -3.17 -31.67
N ALA A 271 -26.79 -1.85 -31.86
CA ALA A 271 -27.76 -1.17 -32.71
C ALA A 271 -27.62 -1.57 -34.19
N GLN A 272 -26.40 -1.77 -34.68
CA GLN A 272 -26.14 -2.26 -36.05
C GLN A 272 -26.61 -3.70 -36.26
N LEU A 273 -26.50 -4.55 -35.24
CA LEU A 273 -26.98 -5.94 -35.27
C LEU A 273 -28.50 -6.06 -35.02
N HIS A 274 -29.12 -5.02 -34.46
CA HIS A 274 -30.54 -5.01 -34.15
C HIS A 274 -31.39 -5.21 -35.40
N GLY A 275 -32.36 -6.14 -35.33
CA GLY A 275 -33.23 -6.51 -36.44
C GLY A 275 -32.57 -7.34 -37.56
N ARG A 276 -31.26 -7.58 -37.51
CA ARG A 276 -30.55 -8.46 -38.46
C ARG A 276 -30.50 -9.87 -37.89
N ARG A 277 -30.58 -10.88 -38.76
CA ARG A 277 -30.33 -12.29 -38.40
C ARG A 277 -28.90 -12.66 -38.76
N PHE A 278 -28.22 -13.38 -37.87
CA PHE A 278 -26.80 -13.70 -38.05
C PHE A 278 -26.41 -15.05 -37.47
N PHE A 279 -25.31 -15.59 -37.97
CA PHE A 279 -24.61 -16.72 -37.34
C PHE A 279 -23.60 -16.20 -36.33
N ILE A 280 -23.36 -16.94 -35.26
CA ILE A 280 -22.26 -16.67 -34.32
C ILE A 280 -21.14 -17.64 -34.61
N TYR A 281 -19.90 -17.16 -34.67
CA TYR A 281 -18.73 -18.04 -34.74
C TYR A 281 -18.03 -18.10 -33.39
N GLY A 282 -18.08 -19.29 -32.76
CA GLY A 282 -17.49 -19.63 -31.46
C GLY A 282 -18.48 -19.60 -30.30
N PHE A 283 -18.51 -20.67 -29.50
CA PHE A 283 -19.38 -20.80 -28.31
C PHE A 283 -18.57 -20.84 -27.01
N GLY A 284 -17.79 -19.80 -26.74
CA GLY A 284 -16.93 -19.69 -25.54
C GLY A 284 -17.33 -18.55 -24.59
N ASP A 285 -16.47 -18.22 -23.64
CA ASP A 285 -16.75 -17.19 -22.63
C ASP A 285 -17.04 -15.81 -23.25
N ASN A 286 -16.36 -15.44 -24.33
CA ASN A 286 -16.62 -14.19 -25.06
C ASN A 286 -18.06 -14.12 -25.59
N PHE A 287 -18.60 -15.23 -26.09
CA PHE A 287 -20.00 -15.31 -26.53
C PHE A 287 -20.94 -15.06 -25.34
N HIS A 288 -20.73 -15.74 -24.22
CA HIS A 288 -21.57 -15.58 -23.03
C HIS A 288 -21.46 -14.18 -22.40
N ARG A 289 -20.26 -13.57 -22.36
CA ARG A 289 -20.11 -12.17 -21.94
C ARG A 289 -20.83 -11.22 -22.89
N SER A 290 -20.82 -11.49 -24.19
CA SER A 290 -21.48 -10.64 -25.18
C SER A 290 -23.00 -10.60 -25.02
N LEU A 291 -23.59 -11.64 -24.44
CA LEU A 291 -25.02 -11.70 -24.09
C LEU A 291 -25.37 -11.00 -22.76
N SER A 292 -24.38 -10.72 -21.92
CA SER A 292 -24.60 -10.11 -20.61
C SER A 292 -25.09 -8.65 -20.76
N PRO A 293 -25.83 -8.10 -19.78
CA PRO A 293 -26.28 -6.71 -19.84
C PRO A 293 -25.16 -5.73 -20.20
N GLY A 294 -25.41 -4.88 -21.20
CA GLY A 294 -24.41 -3.96 -21.75
C GLY A 294 -23.58 -4.52 -22.92
N GLY A 295 -23.53 -5.84 -23.09
CA GLY A 295 -22.80 -6.50 -24.18
C GLY A 295 -23.42 -6.29 -25.57
N PRO A 296 -22.64 -6.52 -26.65
CA PRO A 296 -23.07 -6.28 -28.03
C PRO A 296 -24.21 -7.19 -28.51
N LEU A 297 -24.41 -8.35 -27.88
CA LEU A 297 -25.45 -9.32 -28.24
C LEU A 297 -26.61 -9.38 -27.23
N HIS A 298 -26.56 -8.54 -26.19
CA HIS A 298 -27.58 -8.51 -25.15
C HIS A 298 -28.97 -8.20 -25.73
N GLY A 299 -29.93 -9.09 -25.51
CA GLY A 299 -31.30 -8.95 -26.05
C GLY A 299 -31.42 -9.30 -27.54
N LEU A 300 -30.36 -9.79 -28.17
CA LEU A 300 -30.33 -10.23 -29.57
C LEU A 300 -30.25 -11.76 -29.69
N GLU A 301 -30.50 -12.51 -28.62
CA GLU A 301 -30.44 -13.97 -28.59
C GLU A 301 -31.34 -14.60 -29.67
N GLY A 302 -32.53 -14.02 -29.88
CA GLY A 302 -33.50 -14.47 -30.88
C GLY A 302 -33.08 -14.21 -32.33
N ASN A 303 -32.07 -13.35 -32.56
CA ASN A 303 -31.54 -13.04 -33.88
C ASN A 303 -30.48 -14.05 -34.34
N ILE A 304 -29.96 -14.86 -33.43
CA ILE A 304 -28.94 -15.87 -33.70
C ILE A 304 -29.59 -17.04 -34.47
N ILE A 305 -29.14 -17.27 -35.71
CA ILE A 305 -29.61 -18.38 -36.56
C ILE A 305 -29.06 -19.70 -36.04
N ALA A 306 -27.74 -19.78 -35.88
CA ALA A 306 -27.02 -20.89 -35.28
C ALA A 306 -25.64 -20.43 -34.81
N VAL A 307 -25.03 -21.19 -33.91
CA VAL A 307 -23.65 -21.03 -33.49
C VAL A 307 -22.76 -22.01 -34.24
N ILE A 308 -21.83 -21.47 -35.02
CA ILE A 308 -20.79 -22.18 -35.73
C ILE A 308 -19.66 -22.48 -34.73
N ASP A 309 -19.42 -23.76 -34.46
CA ASP A 309 -18.36 -24.20 -33.56
C ASP A 309 -17.83 -25.57 -33.99
N ARG A 310 -16.51 -25.77 -33.93
CA ARG A 310 -15.87 -27.07 -34.26
C ARG A 310 -16.37 -28.24 -33.40
N ASN A 311 -16.94 -27.95 -32.24
CA ASN A 311 -17.51 -28.96 -31.34
C ASN A 311 -19.05 -29.04 -31.45
N ALA A 312 -19.64 -28.58 -32.55
CA ALA A 312 -21.10 -28.47 -32.72
C ALA A 312 -21.86 -29.76 -32.36
N ALA A 313 -21.39 -30.93 -32.79
CA ALA A 313 -22.04 -32.21 -32.49
C ALA A 313 -22.08 -32.53 -30.98
N THR A 314 -20.98 -32.25 -30.28
CA THR A 314 -20.90 -32.40 -28.83
C THR A 314 -21.79 -31.36 -28.14
N LEU A 315 -21.71 -30.10 -28.55
CA LEU A 315 -22.50 -29.01 -27.95
C LEU A 315 -24.01 -29.21 -28.14
N ALA A 316 -24.44 -29.72 -29.29
CA ALA A 316 -25.84 -30.03 -29.56
C ALA A 316 -26.41 -31.14 -28.67
N THR A 317 -25.56 -32.06 -28.19
CA THR A 317 -25.96 -33.18 -27.33
C THR A 317 -25.73 -32.92 -25.84
N SER A 318 -24.73 -32.11 -25.50
CA SER A 318 -24.34 -31.82 -24.11
C SER A 318 -24.98 -30.55 -23.55
N SER A 319 -25.36 -29.59 -24.39
CA SER A 319 -25.89 -28.32 -23.92
C SER A 319 -27.42 -28.37 -23.78
N ARG A 320 -27.94 -27.88 -22.65
CA ARG A 320 -29.35 -27.44 -22.54
C ARG A 320 -29.56 -26.07 -23.20
N SER A 321 -28.74 -25.76 -24.21
CA SER A 321 -28.73 -24.47 -24.90
C SER A 321 -29.98 -24.34 -25.77
N ALA A 322 -30.56 -23.14 -25.83
CA ALA A 322 -31.62 -22.83 -26.78
C ALA A 322 -31.10 -22.60 -28.22
N PHE A 323 -29.78 -22.58 -28.39
CA PHE A 323 -29.14 -22.30 -29.68
C PHE A 323 -28.95 -23.57 -30.52
N GLN A 324 -29.14 -23.42 -31.83
CA GLN A 324 -28.74 -24.44 -32.79
C GLN A 324 -27.23 -24.36 -33.03
N PHE A 325 -26.58 -25.51 -33.22
CA PHE A 325 -25.15 -25.58 -33.49
C PHE A 325 -24.90 -26.10 -34.90
N MET A 326 -23.85 -25.57 -35.54
CA MET A 326 -23.45 -25.94 -36.89
C MET A 326 -21.95 -26.18 -36.96
N ASP A 327 -21.57 -27.17 -37.76
CA ASP A 327 -20.16 -27.42 -38.04
C ASP A 327 -19.63 -26.38 -39.03
N PRO A 328 -18.40 -25.83 -38.85
CA PRO A 328 -17.82 -24.87 -39.79
C PRO A 328 -17.77 -25.37 -41.24
N SER A 329 -17.76 -26.68 -41.48
CA SER A 329 -17.75 -27.27 -42.83
C SER A 329 -19.08 -27.15 -43.60
N GLU A 330 -20.17 -26.72 -42.95
CA GLU A 330 -21.49 -26.51 -43.58
C GLU A 330 -21.56 -25.23 -44.45
N ILE A 331 -20.55 -24.99 -45.30
CA ILE A 331 -20.32 -23.74 -46.05
C ILE A 331 -21.55 -23.26 -46.82
N ALA A 332 -22.24 -24.16 -47.53
CA ALA A 332 -23.39 -23.81 -48.36
C ALA A 332 -24.56 -23.16 -47.59
N ARG A 333 -24.61 -23.33 -46.26
CA ARG A 333 -25.63 -22.73 -45.39
C ARG A 333 -25.18 -21.42 -44.75
N ILE A 334 -23.87 -21.15 -44.73
CA ILE A 334 -23.24 -20.06 -43.97
C ILE A 334 -22.76 -18.94 -44.92
N ASP A 335 -22.26 -19.28 -46.11
CA ASP A 335 -21.71 -18.30 -47.06
C ASP A 335 -22.79 -17.33 -47.57
N GLY A 336 -22.47 -16.04 -47.61
CA GLY A 336 -23.40 -14.97 -47.95
C GLY A 336 -24.23 -14.42 -46.78
N ALA A 337 -24.04 -14.95 -45.56
CA ALA A 337 -24.73 -14.48 -44.35
C ALA A 337 -23.90 -13.47 -43.56
N LEU A 338 -24.53 -12.82 -42.57
CA LEU A 338 -23.83 -12.10 -41.52
C LEU A 338 -23.29 -13.08 -40.49
N ILE A 339 -21.97 -13.06 -40.28
CA ILE A 339 -21.27 -13.86 -39.28
C ILE A 339 -20.73 -12.92 -38.22
N VAL A 340 -21.17 -13.12 -36.98
CA VAL A 340 -20.65 -12.39 -35.82
C VAL A 340 -19.62 -13.28 -35.13
N CYS A 341 -18.35 -12.89 -35.18
CA CYS A 341 -17.25 -13.64 -34.63
C CYS A 341 -16.96 -13.21 -33.19
N THR A 342 -17.06 -14.15 -32.23
CA THR A 342 -16.78 -13.92 -30.81
C THR A 342 -15.47 -14.56 -30.35
N VAL A 343 -14.62 -15.02 -31.27
CA VAL A 343 -13.36 -15.70 -30.97
C VAL A 343 -12.20 -14.71 -31.06
N SER A 344 -11.40 -14.63 -30.00
CA SER A 344 -10.28 -13.68 -29.87
C SER A 344 -8.89 -14.33 -30.04
N GLN A 345 -8.80 -15.65 -30.14
CA GLN A 345 -7.54 -16.40 -29.93
C GLN A 345 -6.82 -16.92 -31.19
N PHE A 346 -7.13 -16.42 -32.39
CA PHE A 346 -6.41 -16.87 -33.59
C PHE A 346 -5.90 -15.70 -34.42
N SER A 347 -4.58 -15.70 -34.68
CA SER A 347 -4.03 -14.99 -35.84
C SER A 347 -4.66 -15.57 -37.11
N ASP A 348 -4.95 -14.71 -38.09
CA ASP A 348 -5.47 -15.07 -39.42
C ASP A 348 -6.95 -15.49 -39.51
N LEU A 349 -7.76 -15.30 -38.45
CA LEU A 349 -9.22 -15.52 -38.51
C LEU A 349 -9.88 -14.80 -39.69
N ALA A 350 -9.48 -13.56 -39.96
CA ALA A 350 -9.99 -12.78 -41.08
C ALA A 350 -9.63 -13.36 -42.44
N GLU A 351 -8.47 -13.99 -42.58
CA GLU A 351 -8.12 -14.71 -43.79
C GLU A 351 -8.87 -16.03 -43.91
N GLY A 352 -9.02 -16.77 -42.81
CA GLY A 352 -9.83 -17.98 -42.74
C GLY A 352 -11.29 -17.74 -43.15
N PHE A 353 -11.93 -16.67 -42.64
CA PHE A 353 -13.29 -16.33 -43.06
C PHE A 353 -13.35 -15.93 -44.54
N ARG A 354 -12.39 -15.15 -45.06
CA ARG A 354 -12.34 -14.78 -46.48
C ARG A 354 -12.20 -15.99 -47.40
N GLN A 355 -11.49 -17.03 -46.97
CA GLN A 355 -11.33 -18.26 -47.74
C GLN A 355 -12.55 -19.17 -47.64
N ALA A 356 -13.12 -19.32 -46.44
CA ALA A 356 -14.22 -20.27 -46.18
C ALA A 356 -15.60 -19.72 -46.55
N TYR A 357 -15.83 -18.42 -46.37
CA TYR A 357 -17.11 -17.74 -46.58
C TYR A 357 -16.90 -16.39 -47.32
N PRO A 358 -16.43 -16.43 -48.58
CA PRO A 358 -16.00 -15.26 -49.32
C PRO A 358 -17.11 -14.22 -49.56
N ASN A 359 -18.38 -14.62 -49.48
CA ASN A 359 -19.52 -13.73 -49.71
C ASN A 359 -20.16 -13.22 -48.42
N SER A 360 -19.67 -13.66 -47.26
CA SER A 360 -20.24 -13.30 -45.95
C SER A 360 -19.70 -11.97 -45.43
N GLU A 361 -20.57 -11.23 -44.75
CA GLU A 361 -20.17 -10.09 -43.92
C GLU A 361 -19.71 -10.63 -42.56
N VAL A 362 -18.56 -10.17 -42.06
CA VAL A 362 -18.02 -10.62 -40.77
C VAL A 362 -17.89 -9.44 -39.81
N GLN A 363 -18.61 -9.50 -38.69
CA GLN A 363 -18.51 -8.56 -37.58
C GLN A 363 -17.74 -9.19 -36.42
N TYR A 364 -16.62 -8.59 -36.02
CA TYR A 364 -15.83 -9.06 -34.87
C TYR A 364 -16.31 -8.39 -33.59
N LEU A 365 -16.37 -9.17 -32.50
CA LEU A 365 -16.72 -8.76 -31.14
C LEU A 365 -15.61 -9.09 -30.15
#